data_AF-A0A4V1TGI6-F1
#
_entry.id   AF-A0A4V1TGI6-F1
#
_cell.length_a   1.000
_cell.length_b   1.000
_cell.length_c   1.000
_cell.angle_alpha   90.00
_cell.angle_beta   90.00
_cell.angle_gamma   90.00
#
_symmetry.space_group_name_H-M   'P 1'
#
loop_
_entity.id
_entity.type
_entity.pdbx_description
1 polymer ?
#
loop_
_entity_poly.entity_id
_entity_poly.type
_entity_poly.pdbx_seq_one_letter_code
_entity_poly.pdbx_strand_id
1 'polypeptide(L)'
;MAQRSGSADLPLHGGRVPAWLAERMARLGAVICETIVHEYGRDELLRRLAHPFWFQSFGAVMGMDWHSSGITTSVIGALKRGLQPLERDLGLFVCGGRGRHSRKTPDELIAIGNRVGFDGAEA
;
A
#
# COMPACT_ATOMS: atom_id res chain seq x y z
N MET A 1 -15.62 39.47 14.57
CA MET A 1 -16.19 38.28 13.90
C MET A 1 -15.06 37.27 13.76
N ALA A 2 -15.18 36.08 14.34
CA ALA A 2 -14.17 35.03 14.15
C ALA A 2 -14.16 34.62 12.68
N GLN A 3 -13.00 34.74 12.03
CA GLN A 3 -12.80 34.27 10.66
C GLN A 3 -12.97 32.74 10.66
N ARG A 4 -13.79 32.16 9.77
CA ARG A 4 -13.92 30.70 9.66
C ARG A 4 -12.53 30.11 9.42
N SER A 5 -11.96 29.44 10.42
CA SER A 5 -10.74 28.64 10.33
C SER A 5 -11.12 27.15 10.45
N GLY A 6 -10.50 26.28 9.64
CA GLY A 6 -10.70 24.83 9.73
C GLY A 6 -11.66 24.23 8.69
N SER A 7 -11.86 24.85 7.53
CA SER A 7 -12.49 24.18 6.38
C SER A 7 -11.44 23.42 5.57
N ALA A 8 -11.70 22.15 5.25
CA ALA A 8 -10.89 21.35 4.34
C ALA A 8 -11.73 20.99 3.11
N ASP A 9 -11.25 21.34 1.93
CA ASP A 9 -11.84 20.87 0.68
C ASP A 9 -11.30 19.47 0.37
N LEU A 10 -12.21 18.51 0.33
CA LEU A 10 -11.93 17.11 -0.01
C LEU A 10 -12.58 16.79 -1.35
N PRO A 11 -12.02 17.27 -2.49
CA PRO A 11 -12.63 17.06 -3.78
C PRO A 11 -12.62 15.57 -4.13
N LEU A 12 -13.66 15.12 -4.82
CA LEU A 12 -13.67 13.77 -5.36
C LEU A 12 -12.71 13.72 -6.55
N HIS A 13 -11.60 13.00 -6.38
CA HIS A 13 -10.64 12.80 -7.46
C HIS A 13 -11.14 11.69 -8.38
N GLY A 14 -11.65 12.09 -9.55
CA GLY A 14 -12.03 11.17 -10.61
C GLY A 14 -10.80 10.61 -11.35
N GLY A 15 -10.99 9.47 -12.03
CA GLY A 15 -9.97 8.88 -12.90
C GLY A 15 -9.06 7.87 -12.21
N ARG A 16 -7.90 7.61 -12.83
CA ARG A 16 -6.90 6.63 -12.38
C ARG A 16 -5.55 7.30 -12.32
N VAL A 17 -4.70 6.81 -11.41
CA VAL A 17 -3.29 7.20 -11.38
C VAL A 17 -2.66 6.89 -12.74
N PRO A 18 -2.01 7.86 -13.41
CA PRO A 18 -1.32 7.63 -14.67
C PRO A 18 -0.26 6.54 -14.55
N ALA A 19 -0.06 5.77 -15.62
CA ALA A 19 0.86 4.62 -15.60
C ALA A 19 2.29 5.00 -15.18
N TRP A 20 2.81 6.12 -15.69
CA TRP A 20 4.15 6.61 -15.35
C TRP A 20 4.30 6.93 -13.86
N LEU A 21 3.24 7.45 -13.22
CA LEU A 21 3.26 7.76 -11.79
C LEU A 21 3.15 6.47 -10.99
N ALA A 22 2.26 5.56 -11.40
CA ALA A 22 2.08 4.26 -10.77
C ALA A 22 3.35 3.39 -10.77
N GLU A 23 4.18 3.51 -11.80
CA GLU A 23 5.50 2.86 -11.88
C GLU A 23 6.51 3.49 -10.90
N ARG A 24 6.60 4.82 -10.87
CA ARG A 24 7.47 5.54 -9.92
C ARG A 24 7.07 5.27 -8.47
N MET A 25 5.76 5.28 -8.20
CA MET A 25 5.19 4.88 -6.91
C MET A 25 5.65 3.49 -6.50
N ALA A 26 5.54 2.49 -7.39
CA ALA A 26 5.93 1.13 -7.08
C ALA A 26 7.42 1.02 -6.73
N ARG A 27 8.29 1.67 -7.53
CA ARG A 27 9.74 1.68 -7.30
C ARG A 27 10.12 2.36 -5.98
N LEU A 28 9.59 3.56 -5.73
CA LEU A 28 9.89 4.30 -4.50
C LEU A 28 9.34 3.59 -3.25
N GLY A 29 8.09 3.11 -3.32
CA GLY A 29 7.46 2.39 -2.22
C GLY A 29 8.20 1.10 -1.87
N ALA A 30 8.66 0.34 -2.87
CA ALA A 30 9.44 -0.87 -2.65
C ALA A 30 10.74 -0.60 -1.90
N VAL A 31 11.54 0.38 -2.35
CA VAL A 31 12.82 0.73 -1.71
C VAL A 31 12.62 1.22 -0.28
N ILE A 32 11.58 2.02 -0.01
CA ILE A 32 11.28 2.48 1.35
C ILE A 32 10.87 1.30 2.23
N CYS A 33 9.99 0.42 1.76
CA CYS A 33 9.57 -0.76 2.50
C CYS A 33 10.76 -1.70 2.78
N GLU A 34 11.58 -1.99 1.77
CA GLU A 34 12.80 -2.78 1.88
C GLU A 34 13.75 -2.21 2.93
N THR A 35 14.01 -0.90 2.88
CA THR A 35 14.87 -0.21 3.86
C THR A 35 14.30 -0.35 5.27
N ILE A 36 12.98 -0.17 5.46
CA ILE A 36 12.36 -0.33 6.78
C ILE A 36 12.52 -1.76 7.28
N VAL A 37 12.33 -2.75 6.42
CA VAL A 37 12.45 -4.16 6.79
C VAL A 37 13.89 -4.52 7.15
N HIS A 38 14.88 -4.07 6.37
CA HIS A 38 16.29 -4.34 6.65
C HIS A 38 16.78 -3.69 7.95
N GLU A 39 16.37 -2.45 8.22
CA GLU A 39 16.85 -1.69 9.38
C GLU A 39 16.07 -1.97 10.67
N TYR A 40 14.77 -2.28 10.56
CA TYR A 40 13.87 -2.37 11.71
C TYR A 40 13.00 -3.64 11.75
N GLY A 41 13.02 -4.46 10.71
CA GLY A 41 12.23 -5.69 10.61
C GLY A 41 10.83 -5.52 10.01
N ARG A 42 10.21 -6.65 9.67
CA ARG A 42 8.87 -6.73 9.06
C ARG A 42 7.78 -6.15 9.95
N ASP A 43 7.83 -6.43 11.25
CA ASP A 43 6.78 -6.03 12.19
C ASP A 43 6.72 -4.50 12.32
N GLU A 44 7.87 -3.84 12.21
CA GLU A 44 7.94 -2.38 12.16
C GLU A 44 7.24 -1.82 10.91
N LEU A 45 7.47 -2.42 9.75
CA LEU A 45 6.78 -2.00 8.53
C LEU A 45 5.26 -2.14 8.68
N LEU A 46 4.78 -3.27 9.21
CA LEU A 46 3.35 -3.49 9.43
C LEU A 46 2.76 -2.47 10.41
N ARG A 47 3.49 -2.17 11.51
CA ARG A 47 3.09 -1.16 12.49
C ARG A 47 3.00 0.25 11.87
N ARG A 48 3.95 0.61 11.00
CA ARG A 48 3.94 1.89 10.28
C ARG A 48 2.80 1.97 9.27
N LEU A 49 2.59 0.92 8.48
CA LEU A 49 1.47 0.84 7.52
C LEU A 49 0.10 0.91 8.21
N ALA A 50 -0.02 0.35 9.42
CA ALA A 50 -1.23 0.44 10.23
C ALA A 50 -1.47 1.83 10.84
N HIS A 51 -0.43 2.67 10.95
CA HIS A 51 -0.57 4.00 11.54
C HIS A 51 -1.13 5.00 10.51
N PRO A 52 -2.35 5.56 10.71
CA PRO A 52 -3.07 6.29 9.68
C PRO A 52 -2.30 7.52 9.17
N PHE A 53 -1.71 8.30 10.08
CA PHE A 53 -0.91 9.47 9.67
C PHE A 53 0.37 9.08 8.92
N TRP A 54 0.96 7.94 9.27
CA TRP A 54 2.18 7.49 8.61
C TRP A 54 1.84 7.00 7.20
N PHE A 55 0.79 6.20 7.08
CA PHE A 55 0.31 5.72 5.78
C PHE A 55 -0.12 6.87 4.85
N GLN A 56 -0.80 7.89 5.40
CA GLN A 56 -1.15 9.09 4.64
C GLN A 56 0.09 9.84 4.16
N SER A 57 1.07 10.05 5.04
CA SER A 57 2.34 10.70 4.72
C SER A 57 3.14 9.90 3.70
N PHE A 58 3.13 8.58 3.82
CA PHE A 58 3.79 7.67 2.89
C PHE A 58 3.17 7.75 1.49
N GLY A 59 1.83 7.76 1.39
CA GLY A 59 1.17 8.01 0.11
C GLY A 59 1.50 9.38 -0.48
N ALA A 60 1.63 10.41 0.36
CA ALA A 60 2.08 11.73 -0.08
C ALA A 60 3.51 11.75 -0.64
N VAL A 61 4.44 11.06 0.03
CA VAL A 61 5.81 10.84 -0.46
C VAL A 61 5.82 10.10 -1.79
N MET A 62 4.89 9.17 -1.99
CA MET A 62 4.71 8.45 -3.25
C MET A 62 4.05 9.30 -4.36
N GLY A 63 3.71 10.56 -4.09
CA GLY A 63 3.14 11.49 -5.08
C GLY A 63 1.61 11.53 -5.12
N MET A 64 0.93 11.04 -4.09
CA MET A 64 -0.51 11.25 -3.91
C MET A 64 -0.76 12.59 -3.19
N ASP A 65 -1.86 13.27 -3.51
CA ASP A 65 -2.27 14.42 -2.71
C ASP A 65 -2.83 13.99 -1.35
N TRP A 66 -2.60 14.83 -0.33
CA TRP A 66 -3.05 14.58 1.04
C TRP A 66 -4.58 14.45 1.18
N HIS A 67 -5.35 15.02 0.26
CA HIS A 67 -6.82 14.96 0.22
C HIS A 67 -7.34 13.88 -0.74
N SER A 68 -6.48 13.02 -1.29
CA SER A 68 -6.89 12.00 -2.26
C SER A 68 -7.64 10.86 -1.60
N SER A 69 -8.93 10.71 -1.93
CA SER A 69 -9.78 9.60 -1.46
C SER A 69 -9.32 8.22 -1.96
N GLY A 70 -8.45 8.18 -2.97
CA GLY A 70 -7.93 6.96 -3.56
C GLY A 70 -6.65 6.42 -2.91
N ILE A 71 -6.12 7.08 -1.88
CA ILE A 71 -4.76 6.82 -1.37
C ILE A 71 -4.52 5.37 -0.99
N THR A 72 -5.40 4.73 -0.22
CA THR A 72 -5.24 3.32 0.18
C THR A 72 -5.19 2.40 -1.02
N THR A 73 -6.06 2.60 -2.01
CA THR A 73 -6.03 1.75 -3.20
C THR A 73 -4.75 1.95 -4.01
N SER A 74 -4.36 3.20 -4.23
CA SER A 74 -3.23 3.54 -5.09
C SER A 74 -1.91 3.09 -4.47
N VAL A 75 -1.71 3.37 -3.18
CA VAL A 75 -0.52 2.99 -2.41
C VAL A 75 -0.40 1.48 -2.32
N ILE A 76 -1.44 0.77 -1.85
CA ILE A 76 -1.39 -0.70 -1.73
C ILE A 76 -1.23 -1.35 -3.11
N GLY A 77 -1.88 -0.82 -4.15
CA GLY A 77 -1.70 -1.30 -5.52
C GLY A 77 -0.28 -1.10 -6.05
N ALA A 78 0.37 0.01 -5.69
CA ALA A 78 1.77 0.25 -6.03
C ALA A 78 2.72 -0.67 -5.25
N LEU A 79 2.50 -0.85 -3.94
CA LEU A 79 3.27 -1.79 -3.12
C LEU A 79 3.14 -3.22 -3.61
N LYS A 80 1.94 -3.67 -3.98
CA LYS A 80 1.74 -5.02 -4.54
C LYS A 80 2.60 -5.27 -5.76
N ARG A 81 2.74 -4.30 -6.67
CA ARG A 81 3.62 -4.41 -7.84
C ARG A 81 5.10 -4.29 -7.48
N GLY A 82 5.43 -3.33 -6.60
CA GLY A 82 6.82 -3.02 -6.26
C GLY A 82 7.50 -4.09 -5.40
N LEU A 83 6.75 -4.71 -4.49
CA LEU A 83 7.26 -5.74 -3.58
C LEU A 83 7.22 -7.14 -4.18
N GLN A 84 6.44 -7.38 -5.25
CA GLN A 84 6.33 -8.71 -5.89
C GLN A 84 7.70 -9.38 -6.20
N PRO A 85 8.72 -8.67 -6.71
CA PRO A 85 10.03 -9.25 -6.94
C PRO A 85 10.83 -9.58 -5.67
N LEU A 86 10.46 -8.97 -4.53
CA LEU A 86 11.18 -9.01 -3.24
C LEU A 86 10.46 -9.86 -2.18
N GLU A 87 9.28 -10.41 -2.49
CA GLU A 87 8.40 -11.03 -1.48
C GLU A 87 9.06 -12.16 -0.70
N ARG A 88 9.90 -12.97 -1.36
CA ARG A 88 10.58 -14.10 -0.73
C ARG A 88 11.68 -13.64 0.22
N ASP A 89 12.43 -12.63 -0.18
CA ASP A 89 13.57 -12.13 0.59
C ASP A 89 13.07 -11.33 1.81
N LEU A 90 11.99 -10.57 1.64
CA LEU A 90 11.40 -9.77 2.72
C LEU A 90 10.36 -10.53 3.57
N GLY A 91 9.88 -11.69 3.10
CA GLY A 91 8.80 -12.43 3.75
C GLY A 91 7.50 -11.62 3.83
N LEU A 92 7.22 -10.81 2.81
CA LEU A 92 6.10 -9.88 2.72
C LEU A 92 5.31 -10.11 1.44
N PHE A 93 3.99 -10.27 1.59
CA PHE A 93 3.08 -10.53 0.48
C PHE A 93 1.91 -9.56 0.54
N VAL A 94 1.54 -8.98 -0.60
CA VAL A 94 0.42 -8.03 -0.67
C VAL A 94 -0.73 -8.64 -1.46
N CYS A 95 -1.81 -8.97 -0.77
CA CYS A 95 -2.98 -9.59 -1.37
C CYS A 95 -4.11 -8.59 -1.67
N GLY A 96 -5.00 -8.99 -2.59
CA GLY A 96 -6.22 -8.26 -2.92
C GLY A 96 -6.00 -7.04 -3.83
N GLY A 97 -6.86 -6.03 -3.64
CA GLY A 97 -6.93 -4.81 -4.43
C GLY A 97 -8.36 -4.26 -4.46
N ARG A 98 -8.66 -3.32 -5.36
CA ARG A 98 -10.02 -2.75 -5.50
C ARG A 98 -10.92 -3.61 -6.40
N GLY A 99 -12.21 -3.67 -6.07
CA GLY A 99 -13.27 -4.22 -6.93
C GLY A 99 -13.11 -5.72 -7.15
N ARG A 100 -12.99 -6.18 -8.40
CA ARG A 100 -12.82 -7.63 -8.67
C ARG A 100 -11.57 -8.24 -8.02
N HIS A 101 -10.54 -7.44 -7.74
CA HIS A 101 -9.30 -7.95 -7.16
C HIS A 101 -9.43 -8.21 -5.65
N SER A 102 -10.32 -7.52 -4.92
CA SER A 102 -10.54 -7.84 -3.49
C SER A 102 -11.15 -9.23 -3.32
N ARG A 103 -11.98 -9.66 -4.27
CA ARG A 103 -12.60 -10.99 -4.26
C ARG A 103 -11.60 -12.14 -4.50
N LYS A 104 -10.38 -11.83 -4.94
CA LYS A 104 -9.32 -12.82 -5.17
C LYS A 104 -8.40 -13.01 -3.96
N THR A 105 -8.58 -12.22 -2.90
CA THR A 105 -7.72 -12.33 -1.70
C THR A 105 -7.65 -13.76 -1.15
N PRO A 106 -8.75 -14.52 -1.01
CA PRO A 106 -8.68 -15.91 -0.52
C PRO A 106 -7.80 -16.81 -1.40
N ASP A 107 -8.00 -16.75 -2.73
CA ASP A 107 -7.20 -17.54 -3.68
C ASP A 107 -5.71 -17.17 -3.63
N GLU A 108 -5.41 -15.87 -3.49
CA GLU A 108 -4.03 -15.38 -3.36
C GLU A 108 -3.37 -15.88 -2.07
N LEU A 109 -4.09 -15.85 -0.94
CA LEU A 109 -3.59 -16.36 0.34
C LEU A 109 -3.30 -17.86 0.29
N ILE A 110 -4.20 -18.66 -0.27
CA ILE A 110 -3.98 -20.10 -0.48
C ILE A 110 -2.75 -20.36 -1.36
N ALA A 111 -2.62 -19.63 -2.47
CA ALA A 111 -1.47 -19.76 -3.36
C ALA A 111 -0.14 -19.38 -2.68
N ILE A 112 -0.16 -18.36 -1.83
CA ILE A 112 1.00 -17.95 -1.04
C ILE A 112 1.32 -19.01 0.02
N GLY A 113 0.33 -19.50 0.76
CA GLY A 113 0.47 -20.55 1.76
C GLY A 113 1.15 -21.80 1.20
N ASN A 114 0.66 -22.28 0.03
CA ASN A 114 1.26 -23.40 -0.69
C ASN A 114 2.73 -23.17 -1.09
N ARG A 115 3.12 -21.91 -1.36
CA ARG A 115 4.49 -21.55 -1.79
C ARG A 115 5.46 -21.43 -0.62
N VAL A 116 5.00 -20.99 0.55
CA VAL A 116 5.88 -20.71 1.71
C VAL A 116 5.68 -21.66 2.89
N GLY A 117 4.77 -22.62 2.78
CA GLY A 117 4.59 -23.70 3.76
C GLY A 117 3.73 -23.35 4.96
N PHE A 118 2.70 -22.51 4.80
CA PHE A 118 1.66 -22.27 5.82
C PHE A 118 0.26 -22.52 5.25
N ASP A 119 -0.71 -22.76 6.12
CA ASP A 119 -2.11 -22.89 5.70
C ASP A 119 -2.70 -21.51 5.35
N GLY A 120 -2.81 -21.24 4.05
CA GLY A 120 -3.40 -20.01 3.53
C GLY A 120 -4.90 -19.86 3.77
N ALA A 121 -5.61 -20.91 4.18
CA ALA A 121 -7.03 -20.84 4.50
C ALA A 121 -7.31 -20.36 5.94
N GLU A 122 -6.31 -20.38 6.82
CA GLU A 122 -6.41 -19.91 8.22
C GLU A 122 -5.96 -18.44 8.41
N ALA A 123 -5.57 -17.75 7.31
CA ALA A 123 -5.02 -16.39 7.31
C ALA A 123 -6.08 -15.27 7.28
#